data_AF-A0A9P6QKW5-F1
#
_entry.id   AF-A0A9P6QKW5-F1
#
_cell.length_a   1.000
_cell.length_b   1.000
_cell.length_c   1.000
_cell.angle_alpha   90.00
_cell.angle_beta   90.00
_cell.angle_gamma   90.00
#
_symmetry.space_group_name_H-M   'P 1'
#
loop_
_entity.id
_entity.type
_entity.pdbx_description
1 polymer ?
#
loop_
_entity_poly.entity_id
_entity_poly.type
_entity_poly.pdbx_seq_one_letter_code
_entity_poly.pdbx_strand_id
1 'polypeptide(L)'
;MDSPGGSELFQSYEQDFEAIKVSITERLNASTSQTGEPKKQTLRSADREIDEANEILHQMEMELLTLPQGSRTRLQARLKGYKAELDRLKQTLKRAQTTSRSTTDRDELLGGPSGGLDLDAASMDQRTRLLNGTDRLAESSRRLQDSHKIALETGMLDPS
;
A
#
# COMPACT_ATOMS: atom_id res chain seq x y z
N MET A 1 27.13 29.11 -25.31
CA MET A 1 25.75 29.08 -25.83
C MET A 1 24.93 28.34 -24.79
N ASP A 2 24.43 29.07 -23.80
CA ASP A 2 23.43 28.54 -22.85
C ASP A 2 22.16 28.24 -23.65
N SER A 3 21.66 27.00 -23.62
CA SER A 3 20.39 26.67 -24.27
C SER A 3 19.24 27.33 -23.50
N PRO A 4 18.57 28.36 -24.05
CA PRO A 4 17.52 29.09 -23.32
C PRO A 4 16.30 28.22 -22.98
N GLY A 5 16.03 27.19 -23.78
CA GLY A 5 14.83 26.35 -23.64
C GLY A 5 14.80 25.42 -22.42
N GLY A 6 15.95 24.92 -21.95
CA GLY A 6 15.97 23.98 -20.80
C GLY A 6 15.50 24.64 -19.50
N SER A 7 15.75 25.94 -19.33
CA SER A 7 15.28 26.68 -18.16
C SER A 7 13.82 27.08 -18.24
N GLU A 8 13.26 27.18 -19.46
CA GLU A 8 11.84 27.47 -19.69
C GLU A 8 11.00 26.21 -19.48
N LEU A 9 11.45 25.05 -19.96
CA LEU A 9 10.79 23.77 -19.72
C LEU A 9 10.76 23.42 -18.22
N PHE A 10 11.88 23.61 -17.53
CA PHE A 10 11.91 23.44 -16.07
C PHE A 10 10.89 24.33 -15.36
N GLN A 11 10.72 25.58 -15.79
CA GLN A 11 9.73 26.50 -15.20
C GLN A 11 8.30 26.08 -15.51
N SER A 12 8.02 25.56 -16.71
CA SER A 12 6.71 25.00 -17.04
C SER A 12 6.36 23.84 -16.11
N TYR A 13 7.28 22.87 -15.97
CA TYR A 13 7.08 21.74 -15.05
C TYR A 13 7.00 22.19 -13.59
N GLU A 14 7.72 23.24 -13.19
CA GLU A 14 7.60 23.85 -11.85
C GLU A 14 6.18 24.38 -11.62
N GLN A 15 5.58 25.05 -12.61
CA GLN A 15 4.19 25.52 -12.52
C GLN A 15 3.18 24.37 -12.46
N ASP A 16 3.36 23.34 -13.29
CA ASP A 16 2.50 22.16 -13.28
C ASP A 16 2.58 21.43 -11.92
N PHE A 17 3.78 21.32 -11.35
CA PHE A 17 3.98 20.75 -10.02
C PHE A 17 3.27 21.56 -8.92
N GLU A 18 3.37 22.89 -8.95
CA GLU A 18 2.68 23.74 -7.97
C GLU A 18 1.16 23.61 -8.09
N ALA A 19 0.62 23.54 -9.31
CA ALA A 19 -0.80 23.37 -9.55
C ALA A 19 -1.32 22.02 -9.01
N ILE A 20 -0.64 20.91 -9.35
CA ILE A 20 -1.06 19.59 -8.87
C ILE A 20 -0.85 19.45 -7.35
N LYS A 21 0.16 20.09 -6.78
CA LYS A 21 0.37 20.13 -5.33
C LYS A 21 -0.80 20.75 -4.59
N VAL A 22 -1.29 21.90 -5.06
CA VAL A 22 -2.48 22.56 -4.51
C VAL A 22 -3.68 21.62 -4.59
N SER A 23 -3.89 21.02 -5.77
CA SER A 23 -4.96 20.06 -6.02
C SER A 23 -4.94 18.84 -5.07
N ILE A 24 -3.77 18.22 -4.88
CA ILE A 24 -3.59 17.10 -3.93
C ILE A 24 -3.92 17.55 -2.51
N THR A 25 -3.43 18.72 -2.11
CA THR A 25 -3.64 19.28 -0.77
C THR A 25 -5.13 19.53 -0.50
N GLU A 26 -5.85 20.10 -1.47
CA GLU A 26 -7.29 20.31 -1.40
C GLU A 26 -8.07 19.00 -1.27
N ARG A 27 -7.70 17.96 -2.05
CA ARG A 27 -8.31 16.62 -1.93
C ARG A 27 -8.06 15.98 -0.58
N LEU A 28 -6.83 16.06 -0.06
CA LEU A 28 -6.49 15.52 1.25
C LEU A 28 -7.30 16.24 2.35
N ASN A 29 -7.42 17.56 2.28
CA ASN A 29 -8.24 18.34 3.19
C ASN A 29 -9.73 17.97 3.08
N ALA A 30 -10.27 17.88 1.86
CA ALA A 30 -11.67 17.47 1.63
C ALA A 30 -11.95 16.06 2.16
N SER A 31 -10.99 15.15 2.10
CA SER A 31 -11.15 13.78 2.61
C SER A 31 -11.35 13.71 4.13
N THR A 32 -10.96 14.76 4.87
CA THR A 32 -11.09 14.78 6.34
C THR A 32 -12.54 14.85 6.80
N SER A 33 -13.42 15.53 6.04
CA SER A 33 -14.86 15.64 6.31
C SER A 33 -15.69 14.53 5.67
N GLN A 34 -15.08 13.66 4.86
CA GLN A 34 -15.74 12.55 4.19
C GLN A 34 -15.55 11.23 4.95
N THR A 35 -16.51 10.31 4.81
CA THR A 35 -16.49 8.94 5.33
C THR A 35 -16.92 7.94 4.26
N GLY A 36 -16.70 6.64 4.47
CA GLY A 36 -17.16 5.59 3.56
C GLY A 36 -16.61 5.69 2.12
N GLU A 37 -17.46 5.40 1.14
CA GLU A 37 -17.09 5.39 -0.28
C GLU A 37 -16.63 6.74 -0.85
N PRO A 38 -17.27 7.90 -0.60
CA PRO A 38 -16.78 9.16 -1.15
C PRO A 38 -15.37 9.50 -0.66
N LYS A 39 -15.04 9.18 0.61
CA LYS A 39 -13.67 9.32 1.12
C LYS A 39 -12.70 8.43 0.35
N LYS A 40 -13.05 7.15 0.15
CA LYS A 40 -12.21 6.19 -0.60
C LYS A 40 -11.95 6.68 -2.03
N GLN A 41 -12.97 7.21 -2.70
CA GLN A 41 -12.83 7.76 -4.05
C GLN A 41 -11.92 9.00 -4.08
N THR A 42 -12.09 9.94 -3.16
CA THR A 42 -11.22 11.13 -3.05
C THR A 42 -9.77 10.73 -2.79
N LEU A 43 -9.52 9.78 -1.88
CA LEU A 43 -8.17 9.30 -1.58
C LEU A 43 -7.52 8.56 -2.77
N ARG A 44 -8.30 7.79 -3.55
CA ARG A 44 -7.81 7.18 -4.80
C ARG A 44 -7.47 8.23 -5.86
N SER A 45 -8.25 9.32 -5.91
CA SER A 45 -7.99 10.44 -6.82
C SER A 45 -6.69 11.15 -6.45
N ALA A 46 -6.49 11.45 -5.16
CA ALA A 46 -5.25 12.03 -4.65
C ALA A 46 -4.03 11.12 -4.90
N ASP A 47 -4.18 9.80 -4.81
CA ASP A 47 -3.13 8.82 -5.10
C ASP A 47 -2.65 8.92 -6.56
N ARG A 48 -3.58 9.03 -7.52
CA ARG A 48 -3.23 9.23 -8.94
C ARG A 48 -2.51 10.54 -9.20
N GLU A 49 -2.93 11.62 -8.53
CA GLU A 49 -2.25 12.91 -8.67
C GLU A 49 -0.86 12.92 -8.05
N ILE A 50 -0.64 12.14 -6.98
CA ILE A 50 0.70 11.93 -6.41
C ILE A 50 1.61 11.25 -7.44
N ASP A 51 1.10 10.29 -8.21
CA ASP A 51 1.85 9.63 -9.28
C ASP A 51 2.18 10.59 -10.43
N GLU A 52 1.21 11.40 -10.86
CA GLU A 52 1.42 12.45 -11.85
C GLU A 52 2.43 13.51 -11.37
N ALA A 53 2.36 13.93 -10.10
CA ALA A 53 3.33 14.83 -9.50
C ALA A 53 4.74 14.23 -9.47
N ASN A 54 4.87 12.91 -9.26
CA ASN A 54 6.17 12.24 -9.36
C ASN A 54 6.74 12.28 -10.78
N GLU A 55 5.89 12.07 -11.78
CA GLU A 55 6.30 12.15 -13.17
C GLU A 55 6.79 13.56 -13.53
N ILE A 56 6.07 14.60 -13.11
CA ILE A 56 6.51 15.99 -13.30
C ILE A 56 7.89 16.23 -12.66
N LEU A 57 8.11 15.76 -11.43
CA LEU A 57 9.43 15.87 -10.77
C LEU A 57 10.52 15.09 -11.51
N HIS A 58 10.18 13.98 -12.15
CA HIS A 58 11.12 13.23 -12.99
C HIS A 58 11.48 14.04 -14.25
N GLN A 59 10.50 14.65 -14.91
CA GLN A 59 10.75 15.52 -16.06
C GLN A 59 11.61 16.74 -15.68
N MET A 60 11.35 17.37 -14.54
CA MET A 60 12.22 18.43 -14.00
C MET A 60 13.66 17.97 -13.78
N GLU A 61 13.86 16.74 -13.30
CA GLU A 61 15.18 16.15 -13.12
C GLU A 61 15.91 15.95 -14.45
N MET A 62 15.20 15.45 -15.47
CA MET A 62 15.76 15.27 -16.81
C MET A 62 16.16 16.61 -17.44
N GLU A 63 15.32 17.64 -17.36
CA GLU A 63 15.67 18.98 -17.84
C GLU A 63 16.86 19.58 -17.10
N LEU A 64 16.95 19.35 -15.78
CA LEU A 64 18.06 19.85 -14.99
C LEU A 64 19.42 19.28 -15.45
N LEU A 65 19.44 18.06 -15.99
CA LEU A 65 20.66 17.46 -16.56
C LEU A 65 21.10 18.17 -17.85
N THR A 66 20.19 18.76 -18.62
CA THR A 66 20.50 19.46 -19.87
C THR A 66 21.08 20.87 -19.63
N LEU A 67 20.93 21.41 -18.42
CA LEU A 67 21.32 22.78 -18.08
C LEU A 67 22.82 22.98 -17.79
N PRO A 68 23.38 24.17 -18.06
CA PRO A 68 24.72 24.58 -17.63
C PRO A 68 24.89 24.53 -16.09
N GLN A 69 26.12 24.28 -15.61
CA GLN A 69 26.44 24.10 -14.18
C GLN A 69 25.95 25.26 -13.29
N GLY A 70 26.05 26.50 -13.76
CA GLY A 70 25.64 27.70 -13.02
C GLY A 70 24.14 27.70 -12.69
N SER A 71 23.28 27.46 -13.70
CA SER A 71 21.82 27.39 -13.52
C SER A 71 21.39 26.11 -12.79
N ARG A 72 22.10 25.00 -13.04
CA ARG A 72 21.79 23.68 -12.47
C ARG A 72 21.80 23.68 -10.94
N THR A 73 22.82 24.28 -10.32
CA THR A 73 23.00 24.23 -8.85
C THR A 73 21.81 24.80 -8.10
N ARG A 74 21.28 25.95 -8.56
CA ARG A 74 20.12 26.61 -7.93
C ARG A 74 18.85 25.80 -8.08
N LEU A 75 18.59 25.29 -9.29
CA LEU A 75 17.39 24.52 -9.59
C LEU A 75 17.42 23.14 -8.91
N GLN A 76 18.61 22.58 -8.66
CA GLN A 76 18.76 21.30 -7.96
C GLN A 76 18.32 21.41 -6.50
N ALA A 77 18.62 22.53 -5.84
CA ALA A 77 18.14 22.80 -4.49
C ALA A 77 16.61 22.89 -4.43
N ARG A 78 15.99 23.54 -5.43
CA ARG A 78 14.51 23.60 -5.55
C ARG A 78 13.89 22.23 -5.76
N LEU A 79 14.41 21.45 -6.71
CA LEU A 79 13.94 20.09 -7.00
C LEU A 79 13.99 19.18 -5.76
N LYS A 80 15.05 19.29 -4.93
CA LYS A 80 15.13 18.59 -3.64
C LYS A 80 14.02 19.02 -2.68
N GLY A 81 13.69 20.31 -2.63
CA GLY A 81 12.57 20.84 -1.87
C GLY A 81 11.23 20.25 -2.31
N TYR A 82 10.98 20.23 -3.62
CA TYR A 82 9.76 19.67 -4.20
C TYR A 82 9.62 18.16 -3.94
N LYS A 83 10.70 17.39 -4.09
CA LYS A 83 10.73 15.96 -3.73
C LYS A 83 10.34 15.74 -2.26
N ALA A 84 10.92 16.54 -1.34
CA ALA A 84 10.60 16.46 0.08
C ALA A 84 9.14 16.86 0.39
N GLU A 85 8.59 17.82 -0.34
CA GLU A 85 7.20 18.24 -0.20
C GLU A 85 6.23 17.16 -0.69
N LEU A 86 6.51 16.54 -1.84
CA LEU A 86 5.73 15.41 -2.35
C LEU A 86 5.78 14.21 -1.40
N ASP A 87 6.93 13.93 -0.79
CA ASP A 87 7.05 12.87 0.23
C ASP A 87 6.18 13.13 1.47
N ARG A 88 6.04 14.40 1.90
CA ARG A 88 5.11 14.77 2.99
C ARG A 88 3.65 14.55 2.59
N LEU A 89 3.28 14.88 1.34
CA LEU A 89 1.93 14.63 0.83
C LEU A 89 1.65 13.12 0.75
N LYS A 90 2.59 12.31 0.26
CA LYS A 90 2.50 10.83 0.27
C LYS A 90 2.28 10.27 1.67
N GLN A 91 3.03 10.75 2.66
CA GLN A 91 2.86 10.33 4.05
C GLN A 91 1.48 10.71 4.59
N THR A 92 1.00 11.91 4.26
CA THR A 92 -0.33 12.39 4.67
C THR A 92 -1.44 11.53 4.04
N LEU A 93 -1.33 11.23 2.75
CA LEU A 93 -2.24 10.33 2.04
C LEU A 93 -2.26 8.93 2.67
N LYS A 94 -1.10 8.34 2.94
CA LYS A 94 -0.97 7.02 3.57
C LYS A 94 -1.64 6.97 4.96
N ARG A 95 -1.48 8.03 5.75
CA ARG A 95 -2.16 8.16 7.05
C ARG A 95 -3.67 8.23 6.86
N ALA A 96 -4.17 9.06 5.94
CA ALA A 96 -5.60 9.19 5.66
C ALA A 96 -6.23 7.86 5.18
N GLN A 97 -5.53 7.12 4.30
CA GLN A 97 -5.94 5.79 3.84
C GLN A 97 -5.99 4.77 4.99
N THR A 98 -5.01 4.78 5.90
CA THR A 98 -4.97 3.88 7.06
C THR A 98 -6.16 4.14 7.98
N THR A 99 -6.41 5.42 8.33
CA THR A 99 -7.57 5.81 9.14
C THR A 99 -8.88 5.40 8.49
N SER A 100 -9.02 5.59 7.17
CA SER A 100 -10.23 5.20 6.44
C SER A 100 -10.53 3.70 6.50
N ARG A 101 -9.51 2.84 6.48
CA ARG A 101 -9.69 1.38 6.58
C ARG A 101 -10.17 0.98 7.97
N SER A 102 -9.51 1.49 9.01
CA SER A 102 -9.90 1.23 10.40
C SER A 102 -11.33 1.67 10.73
N THR A 103 -11.80 2.77 10.15
CA THR A 103 -13.20 3.20 10.33
C THR A 103 -14.18 2.27 9.63
N THR A 104 -13.84 1.73 8.45
CA THR A 104 -14.69 0.75 7.76
C THR A 104 -14.74 -0.57 8.53
N ASP A 105 -13.60 -1.11 8.96
CA ASP A 105 -13.56 -2.38 9.70
C ASP A 105 -14.36 -2.31 11.01
N ARG A 106 -14.32 -1.17 11.70
CA ARG A 106 -15.10 -0.92 12.91
C ARG A 106 -16.60 -0.82 12.63
N ASP A 107 -16.98 -0.18 11.53
CA ASP A 107 -18.37 -0.04 11.11
C ASP A 107 -18.97 -1.39 10.70
N GLU A 108 -18.21 -2.23 9.99
CA GLU A 108 -18.62 -3.59 9.63
C GLU A 108 -18.78 -4.51 10.86
N LEU A 109 -17.95 -4.35 11.90
CA LEU A 109 -18.07 -5.10 13.16
C LEU A 109 -19.24 -4.65 14.04
N LEU A 110 -19.74 -3.41 13.90
CA LEU A 110 -20.82 -2.84 14.73
C LEU A 110 -22.15 -2.67 13.98
N GLY A 111 -22.15 -2.76 12.65
CA GLY A 111 -23.26 -2.41 11.76
C GLY A 111 -24.08 -3.59 11.23
N GLY A 112 -23.94 -4.79 11.78
CA GLY A 112 -24.82 -5.91 11.46
C GLY A 112 -26.27 -5.61 11.91
N PRO A 113 -27.28 -5.65 11.02
CA PRO A 113 -28.65 -5.32 11.37
C PRO A 113 -29.29 -6.49 12.11
N SER A 114 -29.13 -6.55 13.43
CA SER A 114 -30.13 -7.08 14.39
C SER A 114 -29.60 -6.99 15.81
N GLY A 115 -30.36 -6.33 16.67
CA GLY A 115 -30.13 -6.36 18.10
C GLY A 115 -30.13 -7.79 18.64
N GLY A 116 -29.18 -8.07 19.52
CA GLY A 116 -29.45 -8.83 20.74
C GLY A 116 -29.51 -10.35 20.70
N LEU A 117 -29.29 -11.06 19.58
CA LEU A 117 -29.33 -12.54 19.61
C LEU A 117 -28.25 -13.32 18.85
N ASP A 118 -27.38 -12.69 18.03
CA ASP A 118 -26.48 -13.47 17.14
C ASP A 118 -25.01 -13.55 17.57
N LEU A 119 -24.64 -12.91 18.69
CA LEU A 119 -23.26 -13.00 19.20
C LEU A 119 -22.90 -14.42 19.67
N ASP A 120 -23.90 -15.22 20.04
CA ASP A 120 -23.68 -16.60 20.47
C ASP A 120 -23.41 -17.54 19.28
N ALA A 121 -24.08 -17.36 18.13
CA ALA A 121 -23.90 -18.22 16.97
C ALA A 121 -22.54 -18.00 16.27
N ALA A 122 -22.12 -16.75 16.09
CA ALA A 122 -20.82 -16.44 15.50
C ALA A 122 -19.64 -16.86 16.40
N SER A 123 -19.81 -16.74 17.73
CA SER A 123 -18.87 -17.25 18.74
C SER A 123 -18.78 -18.78 18.71
N MET A 124 -19.91 -19.47 18.61
CA MET A 124 -19.95 -20.93 18.50
C MET A 124 -19.33 -21.44 17.19
N ASP A 125 -19.53 -20.75 16.06
CA ASP A 125 -18.95 -21.17 14.78
C ASP A 125 -17.42 -21.01 14.76
N GLN A 126 -16.89 -19.94 15.35
CA GLN A 126 -15.43 -19.79 15.55
C GLN A 126 -14.86 -20.89 16.46
N ARG A 127 -15.55 -21.24 17.55
CA ARG A 127 -15.12 -22.32 18.46
C ARG A 127 -15.18 -23.69 17.79
N THR A 128 -16.21 -23.94 16.97
CA THR A 128 -16.39 -25.18 16.21
C THR A 128 -15.35 -25.31 15.09
N ARG A 129 -14.97 -24.20 14.45
CA ARG A 129 -13.92 -24.19 13.42
C ARG A 129 -12.52 -24.36 14.02
N LEU A 130 -12.27 -23.81 15.22
CA LEU A 130 -11.03 -24.03 15.96
C LEU A 130 -10.88 -25.49 16.44
N LEU A 131 -11.95 -26.11 16.92
CA LEU A 131 -11.94 -27.53 17.32
C LEU A 131 -11.73 -28.46 16.12
N ASN A 132 -12.35 -28.18 14.96
CA ASN A 132 -12.13 -28.97 13.73
C ASN A 132 -10.71 -28.79 13.13
N GLY A 133 -10.04 -27.67 13.41
CA GLY A 133 -8.65 -27.45 13.00
C GLY A 133 -7.62 -28.27 13.79
N THR A 134 -7.96 -28.69 15.01
CA THR A 134 -7.09 -29.51 15.86
C THR A 134 -7.16 -31.01 15.61
N ASP A 135 -8.26 -31.55 15.08
CA ASP A 135 -8.36 -32.99 14.79
C ASP A 135 -7.54 -33.40 13.55
N ARG A 136 -7.45 -32.51 12.55
CA ARG A 136 -6.70 -32.80 11.32
C ARG A 136 -5.17 -32.80 11.50
N LEU A 137 -4.65 -32.17 12.56
CA LEU A 137 -3.22 -32.17 12.91
C LEU A 137 -2.82 -33.37 13.79
N ALA A 138 -3.77 -34.00 14.49
CA ALA A 138 -3.50 -35.22 15.25
C ALA A 138 -3.40 -36.46 14.34
N GLU A 139 -4.16 -36.53 13.24
CA GLU A 139 -4.13 -37.67 12.31
C GLU A 139 -2.92 -37.65 11.37
N SER A 140 -2.43 -36.47 10.97
CA SER A 140 -1.21 -36.36 10.13
C SER A 140 0.07 -36.72 10.88
N SER A 141 0.12 -36.56 12.20
CA SER A 141 1.32 -36.89 12.99
C SER A 141 1.50 -38.40 13.16
N ARG A 142 0.44 -39.21 12.96
CA ARG A 142 0.49 -40.67 13.12
C ARG A 142 0.83 -41.44 11.83
N ARG A 143 0.69 -40.82 10.65
CA ARG A 143 1.17 -41.39 9.36
C ARG A 143 2.64 -41.07 9.05
N LEU A 144 3.27 -40.19 9.81
CA LEU A 144 4.73 -39.97 9.79
C LEU A 144 5.44 -40.80 10.87
N GLN A 145 5.01 -42.05 11.06
CA GLN A 145 5.73 -43.02 11.88
C GLN A 145 6.64 -43.98 11.09
N ASP A 146 6.46 -44.19 9.77
CA ASP A 146 6.96 -45.42 9.15
C ASP A 146 7.80 -45.22 7.87
N SER A 147 8.98 -44.60 7.95
CA SER A 147 9.87 -44.51 6.77
C SER A 147 11.39 -44.52 7.04
N HIS A 148 11.87 -44.95 8.21
CA HIS A 148 13.34 -45.07 8.37
C HIS A 148 13.84 -46.05 9.43
N LYS A 149 13.28 -47.28 9.51
CA LYS A 149 13.98 -48.36 10.22
C LYS A 149 13.59 -49.78 9.79
N ILE A 150 13.63 -50.11 8.50
CA ILE A 150 13.77 -51.50 8.08
C ILE A 150 14.68 -51.55 6.85
N ALA A 151 15.99 -51.45 7.10
CA ALA A 151 17.00 -51.92 6.19
C ALA A 151 17.77 -53.02 6.94
N LEU A 152 17.74 -54.23 6.35
CA LEU A 152 18.70 -55.32 6.56
C LEU A 152 18.51 -56.29 7.74
N GLU A 153 17.34 -56.90 7.90
CA GLU A 153 17.22 -58.27 8.44
C GLU A 153 16.00 -58.89 7.75
N THR A 154 16.11 -59.68 6.68
CA THR A 154 16.34 -61.12 6.77
C THR A 154 16.42 -61.64 5.35
N GLY A 155 17.59 -62.13 4.94
CA GLY A 155 17.61 -63.17 3.92
C GLY A 155 16.99 -64.42 4.52
N MET A 156 15.91 -64.92 3.94
CA MET A 156 15.39 -66.30 4.04
C MET A 156 13.95 -66.33 3.52
N LEU A 157 13.78 -66.66 2.25
CA LEU A 157 12.93 -67.75 1.74
C LEU A 157 12.69 -67.48 0.24
N ASP A 158 13.54 -68.07 -0.58
CA ASP A 158 13.16 -68.50 -1.93
C ASP A 158 12.99 -70.03 -1.87
N PRO A 159 11.78 -70.54 -2.06
CA PRO A 159 11.60 -71.88 -2.58
C PRO A 159 10.74 -71.83 -3.86
N SER A 160 11.36 -72.03 -5.02
CA SER A 160 10.89 -72.90 -6.12
C SER A 160 11.96 -73.09 -7.18
#